data_AF-A0A9E0NYW2-F1
#
_entry.id   AF-A0A9E0NYW2-F1
#
_cell.length_a   1.000
_cell.length_b   1.000
_cell.length_c   1.000
_cell.angle_alpha   90.00
_cell.angle_beta   90.00
_cell.angle_gamma   90.00
#
_symmetry.space_group_name_H-M   'P 1'
#
loop_
_entity.id
_entity.type
_entity.pdbx_description
1 polymer ?
#
loop_
_entity_poly.entity_id
_entity_poly.type
_entity_poly.pdbx_seq_one_letter_code
_entity_poly.pdbx_strand_id
1 'polypeptide(L)'
;MTLIKTVFWKKNAVVLIDQNALPLVERQVVCSDYRQVIAAIRDLTVRGAPAIGVAAAMGAALGALAFSSEPVEKFTKKFNALCDEIAAARPTARNLFWALGRMKTHLDEVVR
;
A
#
# COMPACT_ATOMS: atom_id res chain seq x y z
N MET A 1 -1.01 1.35 28.16
CA MET A 1 -0.07 1.14 27.04
C MET A 1 -0.50 2.03 25.89
N THR A 2 0.40 2.89 25.38
CA THR A 2 0.13 3.68 24.17
C THR A 2 0.22 2.77 22.95
N LEU A 3 -0.82 2.73 22.11
CA LEU A 3 -0.85 1.88 20.92
C LEU A 3 0.01 2.51 19.81
N ILE A 4 1.11 1.86 19.42
CA ILE A 4 1.91 2.27 18.27
C ILE A 4 1.23 1.77 16.99
N LYS A 5 0.87 2.68 16.09
CA LYS A 5 0.30 2.33 14.78
C LYS A 5 1.42 2.09 13.77
N THR A 6 1.65 0.82 13.42
CA THR A 6 2.71 0.43 12.46
C THR A 6 2.47 0.99 11.04
N VAL A 7 1.22 1.00 10.59
CA VAL A 7 0.77 1.50 9.29
C VAL A 7 -0.56 2.21 9.49
N PHE A 8 -0.71 3.44 9.01
CA PHE A 8 -1.98 4.16 9.07
C PHE A 8 -2.13 5.19 7.95
N TRP A 9 -3.38 5.55 7.65
CA TRP A 9 -3.71 6.60 6.69
C TRP A 9 -3.81 7.97 7.37
N LYS A 10 -3.26 9.01 6.74
CA LYS A 10 -3.39 10.40 7.22
C LYS A 10 -3.28 11.37 6.05
N LYS A 11 -4.30 12.21 5.83
CA LYS A 11 -4.30 13.29 4.82
C LYS A 11 -3.84 12.83 3.42
N ASN A 12 -4.44 11.77 2.90
CA ASN A 12 -4.07 11.17 1.61
C ASN A 12 -2.61 10.71 1.54
N ALA A 13 -2.08 10.20 2.64
CA ALA A 13 -0.78 9.56 2.70
C ALA A 13 -0.82 8.30 3.56
N VAL A 14 0.03 7.34 3.22
CA VAL A 14 0.33 6.17 4.04
C VAL A 14 1.49 6.53 4.94
N VAL A 15 1.29 6.38 6.25
CA VAL A 15 2.32 6.64 7.25
C VAL A 15 2.76 5.33 7.86
N LEU A 16 4.06 5.10 7.88
CA LEU A 16 4.71 3.89 8.35
C LEU A 16 5.66 4.25 9.49
N ILE A 17 5.78 3.37 10.50
CA ILE A 17 6.94 3.39 11.39
C ILE A 17 8.13 2.84 10.63
N ASP A 18 9.25 3.57 10.63
CA ASP A 18 10.50 3.10 10.03
C ASP A 18 11.14 2.01 10.89
N GLN A 19 10.88 0.75 10.53
CA GLN A 19 11.42 -0.38 11.27
C GLN A 19 12.93 -0.59 11.05
N ASN A 20 13.55 0.07 10.07
CA ASN A 20 15.00 0.05 9.87
C ASN A 20 15.72 0.99 10.83
N ALA A 21 15.06 2.06 11.26
CA ALA A 21 15.62 3.03 12.22
C ALA A 21 15.53 2.57 13.69
N LEU A 22 14.63 1.62 13.98
CA LEU A 22 14.48 1.05 15.32
C LEU A 22 15.65 0.10 15.68
N PRO A 23 16.05 0.04 16.96
CA PRO A 23 15.49 0.78 18.11
C PRO A 23 16.12 2.16 18.33
N LEU A 24 17.07 2.59 17.50
CA LEU A 24 17.86 3.79 17.73
C LEU A 24 17.06 5.09 17.60
N VAL A 25 16.17 5.14 16.60
CA VAL A 25 15.34 6.31 16.31
C VAL A 25 13.92 5.87 16.01
N GLU A 26 12.96 6.38 16.77
CA GLU A 26 11.54 6.29 16.42
C GLU A 26 11.18 7.40 15.45
N ARG A 27 11.00 7.04 14.17
CA ARG A 27 10.57 7.99 13.14
C ARG A 27 9.51 7.39 12.22
N GLN A 28 8.76 8.29 11.59
CA GLN A 28 7.72 7.94 10.62
C GLN A 28 8.20 8.23 9.20
N VAL A 29 7.83 7.36 8.27
CA VAL A 29 7.95 7.59 6.83
C VAL A 29 6.55 7.89 6.29
N VAL A 30 6.43 9.00 5.56
CA VAL A 30 5.18 9.43 4.93
C VAL A 30 5.29 9.17 3.42
N CYS A 31 4.40 8.32 2.92
CA CYS A 31 4.27 8.01 1.51
C CYS A 31 3.02 8.70 0.96
N SER A 32 3.20 9.70 0.10
CA SER A 32 2.13 10.41 -0.61
C SER A 32 1.85 9.83 -2.01
N ASP A 33 2.72 8.95 -2.51
CA ASP A 33 2.55 8.22 -3.76
C ASP A 33 2.72 6.71 -3.54
N TYR A 34 2.02 5.91 -4.35
CA TYR A 34 2.06 4.45 -4.21
C TYR A 34 3.47 3.88 -4.47
N ARG A 35 4.31 4.55 -5.28
CA ARG A 35 5.69 4.11 -5.53
C ARG A 35 6.57 4.21 -4.28
N GLN A 36 6.29 5.18 -3.41
CA GLN A 36 6.97 5.30 -2.11
C GLN A 36 6.57 4.16 -1.18
N VAL A 37 5.31 3.71 -1.24
CA VAL A 37 4.86 2.51 -0.52
C VAL A 37 5.57 1.26 -1.05
N ILE A 38 5.71 1.12 -2.36
CA ILE A 38 6.47 0.02 -2.98
C ILE A 38 7.92 0.02 -2.47
N ALA A 39 8.57 1.18 -2.46
CA ALA A 39 9.93 1.32 -1.93
C ALA A 39 10.01 0.87 -0.47
N ALA A 40 9.09 1.35 0.38
CA ALA A 40 9.03 1.00 1.80
C ALA A 40 8.76 -0.49 2.07
N ILE A 41 8.03 -1.17 1.18
CA ILE A 41 7.83 -2.63 1.24
C ILE A 41 9.12 -3.35 0.82
N ARG A 42 9.80 -2.90 -0.23
CA ARG A 42 11.04 -3.50 -0.77
C ARG A 42 12.20 -3.39 0.19
N ASP A 43 12.43 -2.21 0.75
CA ASP A 43 13.57 -1.89 1.63
C ASP A 43 13.36 -2.29 3.10
N LEU A 44 12.23 -2.92 3.41
CA LEU A 44 11.84 -3.39 4.73
C LEU A 44 11.55 -2.28 5.75
N THR A 45 11.35 -1.03 5.33
CA THR A 45 10.79 0.04 6.17
C THR A 45 9.51 -0.44 6.85
N VAL A 46 8.64 -1.15 6.10
CA VAL A 46 7.53 -1.94 6.67
C VAL A 46 7.77 -3.44 6.48
N ARG A 47 7.62 -4.19 7.57
CA ARG A 47 7.74 -5.65 7.59
C ARG A 47 6.75 -6.29 8.56
N GLY A 48 6.61 -7.61 8.44
CA GLY A 48 5.55 -8.41 9.07
C GLY A 48 4.40 -8.63 8.09
N ALA A 49 4.00 -9.89 7.90
CA ALA A 49 3.08 -10.24 6.81
C ALA A 49 1.75 -9.45 6.85
N PRO A 50 1.08 -9.27 8.00
CA PRO A 50 -0.14 -8.45 8.07
C PRO A 50 0.11 -6.97 7.72
N ALA A 51 1.19 -6.38 8.25
CA ALA A 51 1.53 -4.97 8.01
C ALA A 51 1.85 -4.68 6.54
N ILE A 52 2.55 -5.61 5.87
CA ILE A 52 2.80 -5.52 4.42
C ILE A 52 1.48 -5.57 3.64
N GLY A 53 0.54 -6.44 4.03
CA GLY A 53 -0.78 -6.49 3.41
C GLY A 53 -1.55 -5.18 3.54
N VAL A 54 -1.57 -4.59 4.75
CA VAL A 54 -2.21 -3.28 4.99
C VAL A 54 -1.53 -2.18 4.18
N ALA A 55 -0.19 -2.13 4.18
CA ALA A 55 0.56 -1.15 3.41
C ALA A 55 0.27 -1.27 1.90
N ALA A 56 0.22 -2.49 1.36
CA ALA A 56 -0.08 -2.73 -0.05
C ALA A 56 -1.50 -2.27 -0.43
N ALA A 57 -2.51 -2.58 0.39
CA ALA A 57 -3.88 -2.11 0.16
C ALA A 57 -3.97 -0.57 0.20
N MET A 58 -3.31 0.07 1.17
CA MET A 58 -3.28 1.52 1.23
C MET A 58 -2.48 2.14 0.07
N GLY A 59 -1.41 1.49 -0.40
CA GLY A 59 -0.70 1.87 -1.62
C GLY A 59 -1.60 1.81 -2.85
N ALA A 60 -2.43 0.76 -2.96
CA ALA A 60 -3.44 0.65 -4.01
C ALA A 60 -4.46 1.80 -3.94
N ALA A 61 -4.89 2.18 -2.73
CA ALA A 61 -5.80 3.30 -2.52
C ALA A 61 -5.17 4.67 -2.92
N LEU A 62 -3.89 4.90 -2.63
CA LEU A 62 -3.17 6.09 -3.14
C LEU A 62 -3.16 6.13 -4.67
N GLY A 63 -2.88 4.98 -5.29
CA GLY A 63 -2.95 4.81 -6.74
C GLY A 63 -4.32 5.17 -7.32
N ALA A 64 -5.39 4.64 -6.71
CA ALA A 64 -6.76 4.95 -7.09
C ALA A 64 -7.06 6.46 -7.01
N LEU A 65 -6.63 7.15 -5.94
CA LEU A 65 -6.81 8.59 -5.82
C LEU A 65 -6.12 9.36 -6.96
N ALA A 66 -4.90 8.95 -7.32
CA ALA A 66 -4.15 9.55 -8.42
C ALA A 66 -4.80 9.35 -9.81
N PHE A 67 -5.65 8.33 -9.96
CA PHE A 67 -6.35 8.02 -11.21
C PHE A 67 -7.82 8.44 -11.20
N SER A 68 -8.31 9.09 -10.15
CA SER A 68 -9.74 9.35 -9.90
C SER A 68 -10.48 10.12 -11.01
N SER A 69 -9.77 10.87 -11.86
CA SER A 69 -10.34 11.61 -12.99
C SER A 69 -10.39 10.81 -14.30
N GLU A 70 -9.88 9.58 -14.33
CA GLU A 70 -9.82 8.76 -15.54
C GLU A 70 -11.18 8.08 -15.82
N PRO A 71 -11.56 7.86 -17.09
CA PRO A 71 -12.71 7.04 -17.43
C PRO A 71 -12.59 5.64 -16.83
N VAL A 72 -13.72 5.02 -16.45
CA VAL A 72 -13.78 3.73 -15.73
C VAL A 72 -12.88 2.67 -16.37
N GLU A 73 -12.93 2.49 -17.69
CA GLU A 73 -12.12 1.51 -18.41
C GLU A 73 -10.60 1.73 -18.24
N LYS A 74 -10.17 3.00 -18.30
CA LYS A 74 -8.77 3.39 -18.15
C LYS A 74 -8.33 3.35 -16.68
N PHE A 75 -9.21 3.74 -15.77
CA PHE A 75 -9.04 3.60 -14.33
C PHE A 75 -8.76 2.13 -13.98
N THR A 76 -9.62 1.21 -14.41
CA THR A 76 -9.53 -0.22 -14.10
C THR A 76 -8.24 -0.83 -14.63
N LYS A 77 -7.84 -0.50 -15.87
CA LYS A 77 -6.55 -0.95 -16.43
C LYS A 77 -5.36 -0.45 -15.61
N LYS A 78 -5.33 0.84 -15.29
CA LYS A 78 -4.26 1.45 -14.49
C LYS A 78 -4.20 0.87 -13.07
N PHE A 79 -5.35 0.68 -12.43
CA PHE A 79 -5.43 0.13 -11.08
C PHE A 79 -4.91 -1.32 -11.02
N ASN A 80 -5.27 -2.15 -12.00
CA ASN A 80 -4.76 -3.52 -12.09
C ASN A 80 -3.25 -3.56 -12.28
N ALA A 81 -2.72 -2.77 -13.22
CA ALA A 81 -1.28 -2.67 -13.46
C ALA A 81 -0.51 -2.18 -12.21
N LEU A 82 -1.08 -1.21 -11.50
CA LEU A 82 -0.52 -0.71 -10.24
C LEU A 82 -0.50 -1.78 -9.15
N CYS A 83 -1.56 -2.57 -9.02
CA CYS A 83 -1.56 -3.69 -8.07
C CYS A 83 -0.47 -4.70 -8.42
N ASP A 84 -0.26 -5.00 -9.70
CA ASP A 84 0.79 -5.92 -10.14
C ASP A 84 2.20 -5.35 -9.84
N GLU A 85 2.37 -4.04 -9.96
CA GLU A 85 3.61 -3.34 -9.57
C GLU A 85 3.88 -3.47 -8.05
N ILE A 86 2.84 -3.31 -7.22
CA ILE A 86 2.94 -3.51 -5.77
C ILE A 86 3.23 -4.98 -5.44
N ALA A 87 2.61 -5.92 -6.14
CA ALA A 87 2.85 -7.36 -5.98
C ALA A 87 4.30 -7.75 -6.24
N ALA A 88 4.93 -7.14 -7.24
CA ALA A 88 6.33 -7.34 -7.56
C ALA A 88 7.30 -6.81 -6.49
N ALA A 89 6.83 -6.01 -5.52
CA ALA A 89 7.68 -5.52 -4.43
C ALA A 89 8.28 -6.67 -3.61
N ARG A 90 7.48 -7.69 -3.27
CA ARG A 90 7.91 -8.87 -2.52
C ARG A 90 7.13 -10.11 -2.96
N PRO A 91 7.60 -10.85 -3.98
CA PRO A 91 6.84 -11.93 -4.63
C PRO A 91 6.43 -13.12 -3.74
N THR A 92 6.98 -13.24 -2.53
CA THR A 92 6.66 -14.31 -1.57
C THR A 92 5.71 -13.87 -0.46
N ALA A 93 5.35 -12.59 -0.38
CA ALA A 93 4.52 -12.04 0.70
C ALA A 93 3.03 -12.36 0.50
N ARG A 94 2.55 -13.53 0.92
CA ARG A 94 1.15 -13.97 0.69
C ARG A 94 0.08 -12.95 1.11
N ASN A 95 0.24 -12.29 2.26
CA ASN A 95 -0.71 -11.27 2.74
C ASN A 95 -0.77 -10.03 1.82
N LEU A 96 0.33 -9.73 1.12
CA LEU A 96 0.36 -8.69 0.10
C LEU A 96 -0.61 -9.05 -1.03
N PHE A 97 -0.45 -10.24 -1.62
CA PHE A 97 -1.32 -10.71 -2.70
C PHE A 97 -2.78 -10.81 -2.27
N TRP A 98 -3.04 -11.34 -1.06
CA TRP A 98 -4.39 -11.40 -0.50
C TRP A 98 -5.02 -10.01 -0.38
N ALA A 99 -4.28 -9.03 0.14
CA ALA A 99 -4.79 -7.67 0.30
C ALA A 99 -5.08 -7.00 -1.05
N LEU A 100 -4.17 -7.13 -2.02
CA LEU A 100 -4.38 -6.61 -3.37
C LEU A 100 -5.55 -7.30 -4.09
N GLY A 101 -5.69 -8.62 -3.92
CA GLY A 101 -6.84 -9.37 -4.44
C GLY A 101 -8.15 -8.82 -3.93
N ARG A 102 -8.25 -8.55 -2.62
CA ARG A 102 -9.43 -7.89 -2.02
C ARG A 102 -9.71 -6.51 -2.62
N MET A 103 -8.67 -5.72 -2.89
CA MET A 103 -8.83 -4.42 -3.52
C MET A 103 -9.34 -4.53 -4.96
N LYS A 104 -8.82 -5.47 -5.75
CA LYS A 104 -9.29 -5.75 -7.11
C LYS A 104 -10.75 -6.22 -7.12
N THR A 105 -11.12 -7.16 -6.24
CA THR A 105 -12.51 -7.60 -6.08
C THR A 105 -13.44 -6.45 -5.73
N HIS A 106 -13.05 -5.58 -4.81
CA HIS A 106 -13.85 -4.40 -4.46
C HIS A 106 -14.02 -3.44 -5.64
N LEU A 107 -12.97 -3.25 -6.45
CA LEU A 107 -13.09 -2.45 -7.66
C LEU A 107 -14.11 -3.07 -8.62
N ASP A 108 -14.04 -4.37 -8.88
CA ASP A 108 -14.95 -5.08 -9.77
C ASP A 108 -16.41 -4.97 -9.32
N GLU A 109 -16.67 -4.92 -8.00
CA GLU A 109 -18.00 -4.71 -7.43
C GLU A 109 -18.52 -3.28 -7.66
N VAL A 110 -17.65 -2.27 -7.61
CA VAL A 110 -18.00 -0.85 -7.72
C VAL A 110 -18.17 -0.38 -9.18
N VAL A 111 -17.49 -1.03 -10.12
CA VAL A 111 -17.55 -0.67 -11.56
C VAL A 111 -18.62 -1.43 -12.35
N ARG A 112 -19.26 -2.42 -11.72
CA ARG A 112 -20.45 -3.10 -12.28
C ARG A 112 -21.69 -2.21 -12.18
#